data_AF-A0A949AUY0-F1
#
_entry.id   AF-A0A949AUY0-F1
#
_cell.length_a   1.000
_cell.length_b   1.000
_cell.length_c   1.000
_cell.angle_alpha   90.00
_cell.angle_beta   90.00
_cell.angle_gamma   90.00
#
_symmetry.space_group_name_H-M   'P 1'
#
loop_
_entity.id
_entity.type
_entity.pdbx_description
1 polymer ?
#
loop_
_entity_poly.entity_id
_entity_poly.type
_entity_poly.pdbx_seq_one_letter_code
_entity_poly.pdbx_strand_id
1 'polypeptide(L)' 'MSLRDLARELYRAQQQVERLERLLLSASPEAAAAIQFELQDARAERLQLQKMIDGRKDSSPLPRKF' A
#
# COMPACT_ATOMS: atom_id res chain seq x y z
N MET A 1 2.09 15.59 -5.75
CA MET A 1 1.25 15.16 -4.63
C MET A 1 1.77 15.71 -3.31
N SER A 2 0.85 16.18 -2.48
CA SER A 2 1.13 16.49 -1.08
C SER A 2 1.35 15.20 -0.29
N LEU A 3 2.06 15.28 0.84
CA LEU A 3 2.21 14.15 1.77
C LEU A 3 0.84 13.59 2.21
N ARG A 4 -0.18 14.46 2.29
CA ARG A 4 -1.56 14.07 2.62
C ARG A 4 -2.20 13.22 1.52
N ASP A 5 -1.93 13.52 0.25
CA ASP A 5 -2.48 12.77 -0.88
C ASP A 5 -1.88 11.36 -0.91
N LEU A 6 -0.55 11.27 -0.73
CA LEU A 6 0.16 9.99 -0.62
C LEU A 6 -0.36 9.14 0.54
N ALA A 7 -0.61 9.74 1.70
CA ALA A 7 -1.18 9.03 2.85
C ALA A 7 -2.59 8.48 2.55
N ARG A 8 -3.40 9.24 1.81
CA ARG A 8 -4.74 8.81 1.39
C ARG A 8 -4.67 7.67 0.37
N GLU A 9 -3.71 7.72 -0.54
CA GLU A 9 -3.47 6.64 -1.51
C GLU A 9 -2.96 5.37 -0.83
N LEU A 10 -2.01 5.51 0.11
CA LEU A 10 -1.53 4.39 0.90
C LEU A 10 -2.68 3.71 1.66
N TYR A 11 -3.59 4.50 2.23
CA TYR A 11 -4.78 3.96 2.89
C TYR A 11 -5.71 3.19 1.94
N ARG A 12 -5.92 3.70 0.73
CA ARG A 12 -6.70 3.01 -0.31
C ARG A 12 -6.05 1.70 -0.74
N ALA A 13 -4.74 1.71 -0.96
CA ALA A 13 -3.97 0.51 -1.30
C ALA A 13 -4.02 -0.53 -0.17
N GLN A 14 -3.95 -0.09 1.10
CA GLN A 14 -4.14 -0.97 2.26
C GLN A 14 -5.53 -1.62 2.27
N GLN A 15 -6.60 -0.84 2.07
CA GLN A 15 -7.96 -1.37 2.01
C GLN A 15 -8.14 -2.37 0.87
N GLN A 16 -7.51 -2.13 -0.28
CA GLN A 16 -7.58 -3.04 -1.42
C GLN A 16 -6.88 -4.37 -1.11
N VAL A 17 -5.70 -4.33 -0.49
CA VAL A 17 -4.99 -5.54 -0.02
C VAL A 17 -5.86 -6.32 0.95
N GLU A 18 -6.42 -5.68 1.98
CA GLU A 18 -7.29 -6.36 2.94
C GLU A 18 -8.53 -6.97 2.30
N ARG A 19 -9.14 -6.27 1.33
CA ARG A 19 -10.28 -6.78 0.57
C ARG A 19 -9.91 -8.03 -0.22
N LEU A 20 -8.80 -7.99 -0.95
CA LEU A 20 -8.33 -9.13 -1.76
C LEU A 20 -7.92 -10.31 -0.88
N GLU A 21 -7.30 -10.07 0.28
CA GLU A 21 -6.99 -11.14 1.25
C GLU A 21 -8.28 -11.81 1.76
N ARG A 22 -9.31 -11.03 2.08
CA ARG A 22 -10.62 -11.60 2.50
C ARG A 22 -11.28 -12.39 1.39
N LEU A 23 -11.22 -11.91 0.15
CA LEU A 23 -11.75 -12.63 -1.01
C LEU A 23 -10.98 -13.91 -1.27
N LEU A 24 -9.66 -13.91 -1.10
CA LEU A 24 -8.82 -15.08 -1.28
C LEU A 24 -9.17 -16.19 -0.28
N LEU A 25 -9.50 -15.83 0.96
CA LEU A 25 -9.88 -16.79 2.01
C LEU A 25 -11.19 -17.55 1.69
N SER A 26 -12.09 -16.95 0.92
CA SER A 26 -13.38 -17.54 0.55
C SER A 26 -13.46 -18.00 -0.91
N ALA A 27 -12.40 -17.80 -1.69
CA ALA A 27 -12.37 -18.12 -3.10
C ALA A 27 -12.19 -19.63 -3.37
N SER A 28 -12.77 -20.10 -4.47
CA SER A 28 -12.46 -21.41 -5.03
C SER A 28 -11.01 -21.44 -5.55
N PRO A 29 -10.38 -22.62 -5.70
CA PRO A 29 -8.99 -22.73 -6.15
C PRO A 29 -8.71 -22.05 -7.50
N GLU A 30 -9.69 -22.10 -8.43
CA GLU A 30 -9.58 -21.44 -9.75
C GLU A 30 -9.62 -19.91 -9.63
N ALA A 31 -10.51 -19.37 -8.78
CA ALA A 31 -10.60 -17.93 -8.55
C ALA A 31 -9.44 -17.40 -7.69
N ALA A 32 -8.90 -18.24 -6.80
CA ALA A 32 -7.80 -17.90 -5.91
C ALA A 32 -6.53 -17.52 -6.68
N ALA A 33 -6.25 -18.15 -7.83
CA ALA A 33 -5.08 -17.84 -8.64
C ALA A 33 -5.13 -16.40 -9.19
N ALA A 34 -6.29 -15.98 -9.71
CA ALA A 34 -6.51 -14.62 -10.18
C ALA A 34 -6.41 -13.58 -9.04
N ILE A 35 -7.07 -13.87 -7.90
CA ILE A 35 -7.05 -13.00 -6.73
C ILE A 35 -5.63 -12.87 -6.15
N GLN A 36 -4.82 -13.93 -6.17
CA GLN A 36 -3.42 -13.87 -5.74
C GLN A 36 -2.59 -12.94 -6.62
N PHE A 37 -2.83 -12.95 -7.92
CA PHE A 37 -2.11 -12.08 -8.85
C PHE A 37 -2.44 -10.60 -8.56
N GLU A 38 -3.73 -10.27 -8.45
CA GLU A 38 -4.17 -8.92 -8.07
C GLU A 38 -3.66 -8.50 -6.68
N LEU A 39 -3.59 -9.45 -5.74
CA LEU A 39 -3.07 -9.20 -4.39
C LEU A 39 -1.58 -8.88 -4.40
N GLN A 40 -0.80 -9.52 -5.27
CA GLN A 40 0.63 -9.21 -5.41
C GLN A 40 0.82 -7.79 -5.93
N ASP A 41 0.07 -7.38 -6.95
CA ASP A 41 0.13 -6.03 -7.50
C ASP A 41 -0.28 -4.97 -6.47
N ALA A 42 -1.38 -5.19 -5.76
CA ALA A 42 -1.85 -4.29 -4.71
C ALA A 42 -0.82 -4.16 -3.55
N ARG A 43 -0.13 -5.25 -3.21
CA ARG A 43 0.94 -5.23 -2.21
C ARG A 43 2.17 -4.47 -2.70
N ALA A 44 2.52 -4.60 -3.97
CA ALA A 44 3.62 -3.86 -4.57
C ALA A 44 3.34 -2.35 -4.59
N GLU A 45 2.13 -1.95 -4.98
CA GLU A 45 1.68 -0.55 -4.95
C GLU A 45 1.73 0.02 -3.54
N ARG A 46 1.18 -0.69 -2.54
CA ARG A 46 1.27 -0.30 -1.13
C ARG A 46 2.72 -0.07 -0.68
N LEU A 47 3.62 -0.98 -1.05
CA LEU A 47 5.03 -0.89 -0.69
C LEU A 47 5.70 0.32 -1.35
N GLN A 48 5.39 0.62 -2.60
CA GLN A 48 5.91 1.80 -3.30
C GLN A 48 5.45 3.10 -2.62
N LEU A 49 4.15 3.22 -2.32
CA LEU A 49 3.58 4.38 -1.63
C LEU A 49 4.20 4.58 -0.23
N GLN A 50 4.39 3.49 0.50
CA GLN A 50 5.07 3.51 1.81
C GLN A 50 6.49 4.06 1.67
N LYS A 51 7.29 3.55 0.73
CA LYS A 51 8.65 4.03 0.47
C LYS A 51 8.69 5.52 0.07
N MET A 52 7.72 5.98 -0.72
CA MET A 52 7.62 7.38 -1.12
C MET A 52 7.31 8.31 0.07
N ILE A 53 6.47 7.86 1.00
CA ILE A 53 6.16 8.60 2.23
C ILE A 53 7.39 8.65 3.15
N ASP A 54 8.05 7.51 3.34
CA ASP A 54 9.20 7.41 4.25
C ASP A 54 10.39 8.23 3.70
N GLY A 55 10.70 8.12 2.41
CA GLY A 55 11.74 8.94 1.78
C GLY A 55 11.45 10.45 1.80
N ARG A 56 10.18 10.86 1.84
CA ARG A 56 9.77 12.27 2.03
C ARG A 56 9.86 12.74 3.48
N LYS A 57 9.68 11.85 4.46
CA LYS A 57 9.90 12.19 5.87
C LYS A 57 11.38 12.46 6.13
N ASP A 58 12.27 11.65 5.55
CA ASP A 58 13.72 11.78 5.73
C ASP A 58 14.31 13.04 5.07
N SER A 59 13.65 13.57 4.05
CA SER A 59 14.04 14.82 3.37
C SER A 59 13.41 16.08 3.99
N SER A 60 12.60 15.95 5.03
CA SER A 60 12.12 17.10 5.80
C SER A 60 13.25 17.60 6.71
N PRO A 61 13.73 18.85 6.60
CA PRO A 61 14.75 19.38 7.49
C PRO A 61 14.11 19.59 8.86
N LEU A 62 14.25 18.60 9.75
CA LEU A 62 13.98 18.82 11.17
C LEU A 62 14.96 19.91 11.64
N PRO A 63 14.50 20.97 12.34
CA PRO A 63 15.42 21.92 12.95
C PRO A 63 16.25 21.15 13.96
N ARG A 64 17.56 21.03 13.71
CA ARG A 64 18.54 20.58 14.70
C ARG A 64 18.41 21.49 15.91
N LYS A 65 17.72 21.05 16.94
CA LYS A 65 17.86 21.63 18.28
C LYS A 65 19.17 21.10 18.84
N PHE A 66 20.17 21.97 18.85
CA PHE A 66 21.36 21.85 19.69
C PHE A 66 20.98 22.07 21.16
#